data_AF-A0A165CWZ9-F1
#
_entry.id   AF-A0A165CWZ9-F1
#
_cell.length_a   1.000
_cell.length_b   1.000
_cell.length_c   1.000
_cell.angle_alpha   90.00
_cell.angle_beta   90.00
_cell.angle_gamma   90.00
#
_symmetry.space_group_name_H-M   'P 1'
#
loop_
_entity.id
_entity.type
_entity.pdbx_description
1 polymer ?
#
loop_
_entity_poly.entity_id
_entity_poly.type
_entity_poly.pdbx_seq_one_letter_code
_entity_poly.pdbx_strand_id
1 'polypeptide(L)'
;MECSKTNKKIMKNYNWEYFKAQINKKLLEPKTKTIYSQRKIDVEPVFGFMKAILGFTRMSVRGINKVKRELGFVLMALNIRKVTDQRAENNQKKYKKDNFYIISIEIVFIYLS
;
A
#
# COMPACT_ATOMS: atom_id res chain seq x y z
N MET A 1 -2.70 -0.12 -38.92
CA MET A 1 -2.29 -1.20 -37.99
C MET A 1 -2.23 -2.49 -38.78
N GLU A 2 -1.02 -2.94 -39.05
CA GLU A 2 -0.74 -4.08 -39.93
C GLU A 2 -0.99 -5.39 -39.16
N CYS A 3 -2.05 -6.12 -39.52
CA CYS A 3 -2.38 -7.41 -38.90
C CYS A 3 -1.55 -8.52 -39.54
N SER A 4 -0.71 -9.20 -38.75
CA SER A 4 0.11 -10.31 -39.23
C SER A 4 -0.75 -11.44 -39.81
N LYS A 5 -0.44 -11.88 -41.04
CA LYS A 5 -1.10 -12.95 -41.81
C LYS A 5 -0.80 -14.35 -41.26
N THR A 6 -1.15 -14.62 -40.00
CA THR A 6 -1.13 -15.98 -39.44
C THR A 6 -2.55 -16.36 -39.05
N ASN A 7 -3.04 -17.52 -39.53
CA ASN A 7 -4.33 -18.11 -39.15
C ASN A 7 -4.31 -18.56 -37.67
N LYS A 8 -4.36 -17.61 -36.74
CA LYS A 8 -4.52 -17.87 -35.31
C LYS A 8 -6.00 -18.16 -35.05
N LYS A 9 -6.34 -19.43 -34.79
CA LYS A 9 -7.67 -19.78 -34.25
C LYS A 9 -7.75 -19.29 -32.80
N ILE A 10 -8.58 -18.29 -32.55
CA ILE A 10 -8.91 -17.83 -31.20
C ILE A 10 -10.08 -18.67 -30.70
N MET A 11 -9.83 -19.54 -29.74
CA MET A 11 -10.89 -20.29 -29.06
C MET A 11 -11.33 -19.50 -27.82
N LYS A 12 -12.62 -19.21 -27.71
CA LYS A 12 -13.21 -18.57 -26.53
C LYS A 12 -13.89 -19.62 -25.65
N ASN A 13 -13.64 -19.56 -24.35
CA ASN A 13 -14.35 -20.40 -23.39
C ASN A 13 -15.57 -19.64 -22.85
N TYR A 14 -16.76 -20.06 -23.29
CA TYR A 14 -18.02 -19.42 -22.93
C TYR A 14 -18.34 -19.47 -21.44
N ASN A 15 -17.89 -20.51 -20.74
CA ASN A 15 -18.13 -20.64 -19.31
C ASN A 15 -17.36 -19.57 -18.52
N TRP A 16 -16.14 -19.25 -18.94
CA TRP A 16 -15.35 -18.17 -18.34
C TRP A 16 -15.92 -16.79 -18.66
N GLU A 17 -16.40 -16.57 -19.89
CA GLU A 17 -17.05 -15.31 -20.27
C GLU A 17 -18.32 -15.06 -19.42
N TYR A 18 -19.09 -16.10 -19.13
CA TYR A 18 -20.25 -16.01 -18.23
C TYR A 18 -19.87 -15.48 -16.84
N PHE A 19 -18.87 -16.07 -16.20
CA PHE A 19 -18.41 -15.60 -14.88
C PHE A 19 -17.78 -14.20 -14.93
N LYS A 20 -17.04 -13.90 -15.99
CA LYS A 20 -16.44 -12.56 -16.19
C LYS A 20 -17.51 -11.49 -16.34
N ALA A 21 -18.59 -11.76 -17.08
CA ALA A 21 -19.74 -10.87 -17.20
C ALA A 21 -20.43 -10.64 -15.85
N GLN A 22 -20.59 -11.67 -15.04
CA GLN A 22 -21.13 -11.53 -13.68
C GLN A 22 -20.27 -10.65 -12.78
N ILE A 23 -18.95 -10.85 -12.80
CA ILE A 23 -18.00 -10.05 -12.01
C ILE A 23 -18.04 -8.59 -12.48
N ASN A 24 -17.99 -8.36 -13.79
CA ASN A 24 -18.07 -7.01 -14.36
C ASN A 24 -19.37 -6.30 -13.97
N LYS A 25 -20.51 -7.00 -14.02
CA LYS A 25 -21.79 -6.44 -13.57
C LYS A 25 -21.73 -5.98 -12.11
N LYS A 26 -21.14 -6.77 -11.22
CA LYS A 26 -20.94 -6.41 -9.80
C LYS A 26 -19.96 -5.26 -9.61
N LEU A 27 -18.89 -5.18 -10.40
CA LEU A 27 -17.89 -4.11 -10.34
C LEU A 27 -18.39 -2.77 -10.90
N LEU A 28 -19.36 -2.81 -11.83
CA LEU A 28 -19.96 -1.62 -12.43
C LEU A 28 -21.00 -0.96 -11.52
N GLU A 29 -21.59 -1.71 -10.60
CA GLU A 29 -22.55 -1.16 -9.62
C GLU A 29 -21.87 -0.07 -8.77
N PRO A 30 -22.48 1.13 -8.65
CA PRO A 30 -21.82 2.29 -8.05
C PRO A 30 -21.41 2.08 -6.60
N LYS A 31 -22.22 1.37 -5.80
CA LYS A 31 -21.91 1.04 -4.40
C LYS A 31 -20.70 0.12 -4.27
N THR A 32 -20.63 -0.90 -5.11
CA THR A 32 -19.56 -1.89 -5.08
C THR A 32 -18.27 -1.32 -5.65
N LYS A 33 -18.39 -0.44 -6.66
CA LYS A 33 -17.28 0.28 -7.26
C LYS A 33 -16.55 1.16 -6.25
N THR A 34 -17.27 1.91 -5.41
CA THR A 34 -16.67 2.76 -4.37
C THR A 34 -15.97 1.94 -3.29
N ILE A 35 -16.58 0.85 -2.84
CA ILE A 35 -15.94 -0.09 -1.89
C ILE A 35 -14.66 -0.69 -2.49
N TYR A 36 -14.73 -1.10 -3.75
CA TYR A 36 -13.58 -1.69 -4.45
C TYR A 36 -12.43 -0.68 -4.64
N SER A 37 -12.74 0.58 -5.00
CA SER A 37 -11.71 1.62 -5.09
C SER A 37 -11.05 1.92 -3.75
N GLN A 38 -11.81 1.94 -2.66
CA GLN A 38 -11.26 2.16 -1.32
C GLN A 38 -10.29 1.04 -0.91
N ARG A 39 -10.62 -0.22 -1.23
CA ARG A 39 -9.76 -1.38 -0.91
C ARG A 39 -8.39 -1.34 -1.59
N LYS A 40 -8.29 -0.76 -2.79
CA LYS A 40 -7.00 -0.59 -3.48
C LYS A 40 -6.05 0.36 -2.76
N ILE A 41 -6.61 1.33 -2.03
CA ILE A 41 -5.84 2.32 -1.29
C ILE A 41 -5.50 1.79 0.11
N ASP A 42 -6.43 1.11 0.76
CA ASP A 42 -6.24 0.73 2.16
C ASP A 42 -5.67 -0.69 2.31
N VAL A 43 -6.32 -1.66 1.67
CA VAL A 43 -6.14 -3.08 2.00
C VAL A 43 -4.99 -3.68 1.19
N GLU A 44 -4.91 -3.38 -0.11
CA GLU A 44 -3.83 -3.86 -0.99
C GLU A 44 -2.44 -3.42 -0.52
N PRO A 45 -2.20 -2.14 -0.15
CA PRO A 45 -0.88 -1.71 0.27
C PRO A 45 -0.44 -2.39 1.56
N VAL A 46 -1.35 -2.59 2.52
CA VAL A 46 -1.04 -3.30 3.78
C VAL A 46 -0.60 -4.74 3.48
N PHE A 47 -1.29 -5.47 2.60
CA PHE A 47 -0.87 -6.82 2.23
C PHE A 47 0.45 -6.83 1.43
N GLY A 48 0.68 -5.84 0.57
CA GLY A 48 1.95 -5.66 -0.13
C GLY A 48 3.10 -5.44 0.86
N PHE A 49 2.90 -4.59 1.84
CA PHE A 49 3.85 -4.32 2.92
C PHE A 49 4.10 -5.57 3.78
N MET A 50 3.07 -6.30 4.19
CA MET A 50 3.24 -7.57 4.91
C MET A 50 4.19 -8.52 4.17
N LYS A 51 4.02 -8.66 2.85
CA LYS A 51 4.87 -9.54 2.03
C LYS A 51 6.28 -8.98 1.85
N ALA A 52 6.40 -7.72 1.43
CA ALA A 52 7.68 -7.14 1.06
C ALA A 52 8.57 -6.81 2.27
N ILE A 53 7.96 -6.40 3.38
CA ILE A 53 8.67 -5.94 4.58
C ILE A 53 8.89 -7.09 5.56
N LEU A 54 7.83 -7.84 5.86
CA LEU A 54 7.87 -8.87 6.90
C LEU A 54 8.11 -10.27 6.31
N GLY A 55 8.17 -10.41 4.98
CA GLY A 55 8.26 -11.73 4.34
C GLY A 55 7.01 -12.59 4.57
N PHE A 56 5.90 -11.99 5.02
CA PHE A 56 4.72 -12.72 5.48
C PHE A 56 3.89 -13.20 4.29
N THR A 57 4.15 -14.43 3.85
CA THR A 57 3.50 -15.04 2.67
C THR A 57 2.45 -16.08 3.02
N ARG A 58 2.55 -16.70 4.20
CA ARG A 58 1.65 -17.75 4.69
C ARG A 58 1.44 -17.64 6.19
N MET A 59 0.25 -18.05 6.64
CA MET A 59 -0.03 -18.25 8.06
C MET A 59 0.79 -19.44 8.56
N SER A 60 1.40 -19.28 9.74
CA SER A 60 2.12 -20.36 10.44
C SER A 60 1.16 -21.29 11.16
N VAL A 61 0.01 -20.77 11.63
CA VAL A 61 -0.96 -21.53 12.43
C VAL A 61 -2.24 -21.87 11.67
N ARG A 62 -2.86 -22.99 12.05
CA ARG A 62 -4.17 -23.43 11.54
C ARG A 62 -5.26 -23.16 12.58
N GLY A 63 -6.46 -22.81 12.10
CA GLY A 63 -7.64 -22.51 12.93
C GLY A 63 -7.91 -21.01 13.10
N ILE A 64 -9.18 -20.62 12.94
CA ILE A 64 -9.62 -19.21 12.82
C ILE A 64 -9.11 -18.33 13.98
N ASN A 65 -9.23 -18.80 15.22
CA ASN A 65 -8.83 -18.04 16.41
C ASN A 65 -7.31 -17.84 16.52
N LYS A 66 -6.51 -18.75 15.95
CA LYS A 66 -5.04 -18.64 15.95
C LYS A 66 -4.59 -17.73 14.82
N VAL A 67 -5.17 -17.88 13.63
CA VAL A 67 -4.92 -17.01 12.47
C VAL A 67 -5.24 -15.55 12.78
N LYS A 68 -6.35 -15.27 13.47
CA LYS A 68 -6.69 -13.90 13.90
C LYS A 68 -5.61 -13.29 14.80
N ARG A 69 -5.03 -14.07 15.71
CA ARG A 69 -3.95 -13.62 16.60
C ARG A 69 -2.65 -13.38 15.83
N GLU A 70 -2.27 -14.30 14.95
CA GLU A 70 -1.10 -14.15 14.09
C GLU A 70 -1.19 -12.88 13.23
N LEU A 71 -2.32 -12.66 12.56
CA LEU A 71 -2.56 -11.44 11.78
C LEU A 71 -2.46 -10.18 12.66
N GLY A 72 -2.97 -10.24 13.90
CA GLY A 72 -2.85 -9.14 14.87
C GLY A 72 -1.40 -8.75 15.16
N PHE A 73 -0.51 -9.74 15.35
CA PHE A 73 0.92 -9.49 15.55
C PHE A 73 1.58 -8.88 14.32
N VAL A 74 1.28 -9.39 13.12
CA VAL A 74 1.82 -8.87 11.85
C VAL A 74 1.40 -7.40 11.67
N LEU A 75 0.13 -7.08 11.91
CA LEU A 75 -0.36 -5.70 11.83
C LEU A 75 0.29 -4.79 12.89
N MET A 76 0.52 -5.31 14.10
CA MET A 76 1.20 -4.55 15.15
C MET A 76 2.66 -4.25 14.80
N ALA A 77 3.38 -5.21 14.22
CA ALA A 77 4.74 -5.01 13.73
C ALA A 77 4.79 -3.94 12.62
N LEU A 78 3.85 -3.96 11.67
CA LEU A 78 3.73 -2.92 10.65
C LEU A 78 3.45 -1.53 11.24
N ASN A 79 2.55 -1.46 12.22
CA ASN A 79 2.22 -0.20 12.89
C ASN A 79 3.41 0.38 13.64
N ILE A 80 4.18 -0.44 14.36
CA ILE A 80 5.40 0.00 15.06
C ILE A 80 6.39 0.59 14.05
N ARG A 81 6.65 -0.09 12.94
CA ARG A 81 7.56 0.40 11.89
C ARG A 81 7.09 1.75 11.33
N LYS A 82 5.79 1.90 11.06
CA LYS A 82 5.22 3.15 10.57
C LYS A 82 5.42 4.30 11.57
N VAL A 83 5.23 4.05 12.87
CA VAL A 83 5.43 5.05 13.92
C VAL A 83 6.90 5.42 14.07
N THR A 84 7.83 4.47 13.97
CA THR A 84 9.27 4.75 14.05
C THR A 84 9.74 5.61 12.89
N ASP A 85 9.28 5.32 11.67
CA ASP A 85 9.64 6.07 10.48
C ASP A 85 9.11 7.51 10.56
N GLN A 86 7.85 7.69 10.98
CA GLN A 86 7.27 9.02 11.21
C GLN A 86 8.03 9.83 12.27
N ARG A 87 8.44 9.19 13.36
CA ARG A 87 9.26 9.84 14.41
C ARG A 87 10.61 10.28 13.85
N ALA A 88 11.27 9.43 13.05
CA ALA A 88 12.55 9.77 12.43
C ALA A 88 12.42 10.99 11.49
N GLU A 89 11.40 11.03 10.63
CA GLU A 89 11.14 12.17 9.76
C GLU A 89 10.87 13.46 10.53
N ASN A 90 10.06 13.38 11.58
CA ASN A 90 9.74 14.55 12.41
C ASN A 90 10.98 15.08 13.14
N ASN A 91 11.84 14.19 13.64
CA ASN A 91 13.11 14.57 14.25
C ASN A 91 14.02 15.25 13.24
N GLN A 92 14.16 14.71 12.02
CA GLN A 92 14.95 15.34 10.95
C GLN A 92 14.43 16.73 10.59
N LYS A 93 13.11 16.91 10.51
CA LYS A 93 12.50 18.23 10.26
C LYS A 93 12.80 19.21 11.38
N LYS A 94 12.79 18.75 12.63
CA LYS A 94 13.14 19.56 13.80
C LYS A 94 14.60 20.03 13.73
N TYR A 95 15.55 19.13 13.50
CA TYR A 95 16.96 19.49 13.35
C TYR A 95 17.22 20.48 12.20
N LYS A 96 16.57 20.30 11.05
CA LYS A 96 16.68 21.26 9.93
C LYS A 96 16.16 22.63 10.31
N LYS A 97 15.05 22.69 11.04
CA LYS A 97 14.44 23.92 11.52
C LYS A 97 15.32 24.61 12.56
N ASP A 98 15.87 23.86 13.51
CA ASP A 98 16.77 24.37 14.54
C ASP A 98 18.06 24.94 13.89
N ASN A 99 18.65 24.22 12.94
CA ASN A 99 19.80 24.70 12.18
C ASN A 99 19.50 25.98 11.37
N PHE A 100 18.30 26.09 10.79
CA PHE A 100 17.90 27.31 10.08
C PHE A 100 17.86 28.52 11.02
N TYR A 101 17.33 28.35 12.25
CA TYR A 101 17.32 29.43 13.23
C TYR A 101 18.72 29.80 13.72
N ILE A 102 19.57 28.82 13.98
CA ILE A 102 20.97 29.05 14.38
C ILE A 102 21.69 29.89 13.31
N ILE A 103 21.62 29.48 12.04
CA ILE A 103 22.22 30.20 10.92
C ILE A 103 21.63 31.62 10.80
N SER A 104 20.32 31.79 10.99
CA SER A 104 19.69 33.12 10.92
C SER A 104 20.17 34.06 12.03
N ILE A 105 20.39 33.54 13.24
CA ILE A 105 20.90 34.32 14.37
C ILE A 105 22.37 34.69 14.15
N GLU A 106 23.19 33.75 13.67
CA GLU A 106 24.59 34.00 13.32
C GLU A 106 24.72 35.11 12.26
N ILE A 107 23.89 35.06 11.21
CA ILE A 107 23.84 36.10 10.19
C ILE A 107 23.49 37.47 10.81
N VAL A 108 22.45 37.54 11.65
CA VAL A 108 22.06 38.79 12.31
C VAL A 108 23.19 39.34 13.20
N PHE A 109 23.93 38.49 13.90
CA PHE A 109 25.07 38.89 14.73
C PHE A 109 26.23 39.48 13.91
N ILE A 110 26.50 38.91 12.72
CA ILE A 110 27.51 39.43 11.78
C ILE A 110 27.10 40.82 11.25
N TYR A 111 25.83 41.05 10.95
CA TYR A 111 25.35 42.34 10.43
C TYR A 111 25.25 43.45 11.50
N LEU A 112 25.17 43.09 12.78
CA LEU A 112 25.07 44.03 13.90
C LEU A 112 26.43 44.35 14.57
N SER A 113 27.49 43.63 14.21
CA SER A 113 28.88 43.94 14.61
C SER A 113 29.53 44.93 13.65
#